data_AF-A0A7Z9F050-F1
#
_entry.id   AF-A0A7Z9F050-F1
#
_cell.length_a   1.000
_cell.length_b   1.000
_cell.length_c   1.000
_cell.angle_alpha   90.00
_cell.angle_beta   90.00
_cell.angle_gamma   90.00
#
_symmetry.space_group_name_H-M   'P 1'
#
loop_
_entity.id
_entity.type
_entity.pdbx_description
1 polymer ?
#
loop_
_entity_poly.entity_id
_entity_poly.type
_entity_poly.pdbx_seq_one_letter_code
_entity_poly.pdbx_strand_id
1 'polypeptide(L)' 'DAIHWVRVHRVPDHVHFVHEAHISFFSERDGILPSAVCSTCHGDVASMTKVSQVKPLKMSDCVDCHRDNGAPTDCTTCHY' A
#
# COMPACT_ATOMS: atom_id res chain seq x y z
N ASP A 1 23.76 -10.16 17.96
CA ASP A 1 22.47 -9.45 18.16
C ASP A 1 21.81 -9.12 16.83
N ALA A 2 20.48 -9.13 16.79
CA ALA A 2 19.71 -8.80 15.60
C ALA A 2 19.53 -7.28 15.47
N ILE A 3 19.35 -6.80 14.23
CA ILE A 3 19.04 -5.38 14.00
C ILE A 3 17.58 -5.13 14.41
N HIS A 4 17.37 -4.20 15.35
CA HIS A 4 16.05 -3.80 15.82
C HIS A 4 15.47 -2.70 14.93
N TRP A 5 14.84 -3.10 13.82
CA TRP A 5 14.18 -2.17 12.91
C TRP A 5 12.95 -1.50 13.55
N VAL A 6 12.83 -0.19 13.36
CA VAL A 6 11.59 0.54 13.67
C VAL A 6 10.69 0.51 12.44
N ARG A 7 9.49 -0.05 12.58
CA ARG A 7 8.51 -0.12 11.49
C ARG A 7 7.94 1.29 11.21
N VAL A 8 8.01 1.72 9.95
CA VAL A 8 7.53 3.06 9.52
C VAL A 8 6.04 3.05 9.17
N HIS A 9 5.57 2.04 8.42
CA HIS A 9 4.18 1.95 7.97
C HIS A 9 3.41 0.96 8.85
N ARG A 10 2.26 1.38 9.37
CA ARG A 10 1.38 0.52 10.17
C ARG A 10 -0.09 0.85 9.89
N VAL A 11 -0.86 -0.18 9.61
CA VAL A 11 -2.33 -0.15 9.64
C VAL A 11 -2.83 -0.77 10.96
N PRO A 12 -4.05 -0.45 11.41
CA PRO A 12 -4.64 -1.10 12.59
C PRO A 12 -4.68 -2.62 12.45
N ASP A 13 -4.56 -3.34 13.56
CA ASP A 13 -4.42 -4.81 13.53
C ASP A 13 -5.70 -5.55 13.06
N HIS A 14 -6.86 -4.87 13.05
CA HIS A 14 -8.13 -5.37 12.49
C HIS A 14 -8.29 -5.06 11.00
N VAL A 15 -7.23 -4.62 10.33
CA VAL A 15 -7.18 -4.37 8.88
C VAL A 15 -6.17 -5.33 8.26
N HIS A 16 -6.61 -6.12 7.29
CA HIS A 16 -5.77 -6.99 6.50
C HIS A 16 -5.43 -6.35 5.16
N PHE A 17 -4.17 -5.91 5.02
CA PHE A 17 -3.63 -5.38 3.77
C PHE A 17 -2.83 -6.45 3.03
N VAL A 18 -3.25 -6.80 1.82
CA VAL A 18 -2.62 -7.84 0.99
C VAL A 18 -1.79 -7.19 -0.11
N HIS A 19 -0.45 -7.17 0.02
CA HIS A 19 0.44 -6.53 -0.95
C HIS A 19 0.28 -7.08 -2.38
N GLU A 20 0.18 -8.40 -2.52
CA GLU A 20 0.10 -9.08 -3.82
C GLU A 20 -1.07 -8.56 -4.67
N ALA A 21 -2.27 -8.49 -4.11
CA ALA A 21 -3.47 -8.04 -4.83
C ALA A 21 -3.29 -6.63 -5.42
N HIS A 22 -2.69 -5.72 -4.65
CA HIS A 22 -2.46 -4.35 -5.10
C HIS A 22 -1.35 -4.28 -6.15
N ILE A 23 -0.23 -4.99 -5.94
CA ILE A 23 0.90 -4.99 -6.87
C ILE A 23 0.46 -5.58 -8.22
N SER A 24 -0.22 -6.72 -8.22
CA SER A 24 -0.67 -7.38 -9.45
C SER A 24 -1.66 -6.51 -10.21
N PHE A 25 -2.66 -5.93 -9.52
CA PHE A 25 -3.63 -5.03 -10.15
C PHE A 25 -2.98 -3.87 -10.91
N PHE A 26 -2.07 -3.13 -10.26
CA PHE A 26 -1.42 -1.98 -10.89
C PHE A 26 -0.41 -2.39 -11.96
N SER A 27 0.30 -3.50 -11.77
CA SER A 27 1.26 -4.02 -12.76
C SER A 27 0.54 -4.39 -14.06
N GLU A 28 -0.58 -5.11 -13.95
CA GLU A 28 -1.38 -5.56 -15.09
C GLU A 28 -2.09 -4.41 -15.77
N ARG A 29 -2.74 -3.52 -15.00
CA ARG A 29 -3.49 -2.38 -15.53
C ARG A 29 -2.60 -1.41 -16.29
N ASP A 30 -1.43 -1.08 -15.72
CA ASP A 30 -0.54 -0.07 -16.28
C ASP A 30 0.52 -0.66 -17.22
N GLY A 31 0.59 -2.00 -17.32
CA GLY A 31 1.56 -2.70 -18.17
C GLY A 31 3.02 -2.49 -17.73
N ILE A 32 3.25 -2.34 -16.43
CA ILE A 32 4.57 -2.04 -15.85
C ILE A 32 5.10 -3.18 -14.98
N LEU A 33 6.41 -3.17 -14.74
CA LEU A 33 7.04 -4.13 -13.84
C LEU A 33 6.53 -3.96 -12.39
N PRO A 34 6.34 -5.04 -11.63
CA PRO A 34 5.93 -4.98 -10.22
C PRO A 34 6.77 -4.04 -9.35
N SER A 35 8.08 -3.96 -9.61
CA SER A 35 8.98 -3.06 -8.88
C SER A 35 8.69 -1.57 -9.11
N ALA A 36 8.10 -1.21 -10.25
CA ALA A 36 7.74 0.17 -10.58
C ALA A 36 6.46 0.63 -9.88
N VAL A 37 5.63 -0.30 -9.38
CA VAL A 37 4.36 0.01 -8.67
C VAL A 37 4.61 0.62 -7.28
N CYS A 38 5.73 0.29 -6.64
CA CYS A 38 6.02 0.64 -5.25
C CYS A 38 5.90 2.14 -4.96
N SER A 39 6.31 2.99 -5.91
CA SER A 39 6.35 4.43 -5.74
C SER A 39 4.96 5.08 -5.69
N THR A 40 3.94 4.43 -6.27
CA THR A 40 2.55 4.85 -6.20
C THR A 40 2.05 4.94 -4.75
N CYS A 41 2.51 4.03 -3.89
CA CYS A 41 2.07 3.92 -2.49
C CYS A 41 3.08 4.49 -1.50
N HIS A 42 4.38 4.24 -1.71
CA HIS A 42 5.44 4.60 -0.77
C HIS A 42 6.24 5.85 -1.17
N GLY A 43 5.92 6.47 -2.31
CA GLY A 43 6.71 7.58 -2.86
C GLY A 43 8.03 7.11 -3.45
N ASP A 44 8.91 8.05 -3.83
CA ASP A 44 10.21 7.71 -4.42
C ASP A 44 11.19 7.17 -3.36
N VAL A 45 10.95 5.92 -2.96
CA VAL A 45 11.77 5.17 -1.99
C VAL A 45 13.22 5.00 -2.45
N ALA A 46 13.50 5.03 -3.76
CA ALA A 46 14.87 4.95 -4.28
C ALA A 46 15.68 6.21 -3.94
N SER A 47 15.01 7.37 -3.88
CA SER A 47 15.61 8.65 -3.47
C SER A 47 15.66 8.87 -1.95
N MET A 48 14.94 8.06 -1.16
CA MET A 48 14.83 8.26 0.29
C MET A 48 16.11 7.84 1.02
N THR A 49 16.85 8.80 1.58
CA THR A 49 17.95 8.51 2.52
C THR A 49 17.47 7.80 3.78
N LYS A 50 16.24 8.10 4.21
CA LYS A 50 15.55 7.43 5.32
C LYS A 50 14.09 7.26 4.94
N VAL A 51 13.57 6.04 5.02
CA VAL A 51 12.17 5.74 4.69
C VAL A 51 11.24 6.58 5.57
N SER A 52 10.25 7.20 4.93
CA SER A 52 9.21 7.99 5.58
C SER A 52 7.84 7.60 5.04
N GLN A 53 6.80 7.82 5.84
CA GLN A 53 5.43 7.56 5.43
C GLN A 53 4.90 8.77 4.64
N VAL A 54 4.63 8.58 3.35
CA VAL A 54 4.13 9.64 2.45
C VAL A 54 2.61 9.65 2.31
N LYS A 55 1.95 8.54 2.63
CA LYS A 55 0.47 8.43 2.66
C LYS A 55 -0.02 8.27 4.10
N PRO A 56 -1.14 8.89 4.51
CA PRO A 56 -1.65 8.77 5.88
C PRO A 56 -2.10 7.36 6.28
N LEU A 57 -2.41 6.50 5.30
CA LEU A 57 -2.93 5.12 5.48
C LEU A 57 -4.17 5.08 6.37
N LYS A 58 -5.07 6.04 6.18
CA LYS A 58 -6.40 6.09 6.79
C LYS A 58 -7.41 5.38 5.90
N MET A 59 -8.55 5.03 6.49
CA MET A 59 -9.62 4.34 5.78
C MET A 59 -10.05 5.07 4.50
N SER A 60 -10.11 6.41 4.53
CA SER A 60 -10.44 7.22 3.35
C SER A 60 -9.41 7.03 2.23
N ASP A 61 -8.11 6.98 2.55
CA ASP A 61 -7.07 6.76 1.53
C ASP A 61 -7.29 5.43 0.78
N CYS A 62 -7.70 4.37 1.51
CA CYS A 62 -7.97 3.07 0.92
C CYS A 62 -9.25 3.09 0.09
N VAL A 63 -10.36 3.53 0.68
CA VAL A 63 -11.69 3.46 0.06
C VAL A 63 -11.79 4.40 -1.14
N ASP A 64 -11.23 5.61 -1.06
CA ASP A 64 -11.23 6.56 -2.18
C ASP A 64 -10.40 6.02 -3.34
N CYS A 65 -9.21 5.48 -3.06
CA CYS A 65 -8.40 4.80 -4.07
C CYS A 65 -9.14 3.60 -4.69
N HIS A 66 -9.85 2.81 -3.89
CA HIS A 66 -10.64 1.70 -4.42
C HIS A 66 -11.78 2.20 -5.34
N ARG A 67 -12.47 3.29 -4.99
CA ARG A 67 -13.51 3.90 -5.85
C ARG A 67 -12.92 4.37 -7.18
N ASP A 68 -11.79 5.07 -7.14
CA ASP A 68 -11.13 5.60 -8.34
C ASP A 68 -10.69 4.49 -9.31
N ASN A 69 -10.47 3.28 -8.78
CA ASN A 69 -9.93 2.15 -9.52
C ASN A 69 -10.93 0.99 -9.72
N GLY A 70 -12.20 1.16 -9.31
CA GLY A 70 -13.23 0.13 -9.43
C GLY A 70 -12.99 -1.11 -8.58
N ALA A 71 -12.24 -0.99 -7.48
CA ALA A 71 -11.95 -2.09 -6.56
C ALA A 71 -13.04 -2.24 -5.48
N PRO A 72 -13.14 -3.40 -4.80
CA PRO A 72 -14.17 -3.62 -3.79
C PRO A 72 -14.08 -2.62 -2.63
N THR A 73 -15.22 -2.06 -2.22
CA THR A 73 -15.32 -1.10 -1.10
C THR A 73 -16.12 -1.64 0.08
N ASP A 74 -16.47 -2.92 0.03
CA ASP A 74 -17.17 -3.59 1.13
C ASP A 74 -16.27 -3.69 2.36
N CYS A 75 -16.83 -3.42 3.54
CA CYS A 75 -16.12 -3.41 4.82
C CYS A 75 -15.37 -4.73 5.08
N THR A 76 -15.98 -5.86 4.72
CA THR A 76 -15.42 -7.19 4.98
C THR A 76 -14.24 -7.54 4.08
N THR A 77 -14.00 -6.76 3.01
CA THR A 77 -12.82 -6.94 2.17
C THR A 77 -11.53 -6.65 2.94
N CYS A 78 -11.57 -5.74 3.91
CA CYS A 78 -10.41 -5.34 4.71
C CYS A 78 -10.46 -5.83 6.15
N HIS A 79 -11.65 -6.13 6.68
CA HIS A 79 -11.89 -6.39 8.10
C HIS A 79 -12.45 -7.80 8.32
N TYR A 80 -11.62 -8.82 8.15
CA TYR A 80 -11.99 -10.24 8.28
C TYR A 80 -11.04 -11.02 9.19
#